data_AF-A0A953T9M6-F1
#
_entry.id   AF-A0A953T9M6-F1
#
_cell.length_a   1.000
_cell.length_b   1.000
_cell.length_c   1.000
_cell.angle_alpha   90.00
_cell.angle_beta   90.00
_cell.angle_gamma   90.00
#
_symmetry.space_group_name_H-M   'P 1'
#
loop_
_entity.id
_entity.type
_entity.pdbx_description
1 polymer ?
#
loop_
_entity_poly.entity_id
_entity_poly.type
_entity_poly.pdbx_seq_one_letter_code
_entity_poly.pdbx_strand_id
1 'polypeptide(L)'
;MVRFVWEFVARADSVQEFERSYAAAGPWAELFRHSPGYRGTLLLRDAENPRRYLTIDSWESAAAQRGLREQFAEAYEALDRACERWTESERCIGVFEEA
;
A
#
# COMPACT_ATOMS: atom_id res chain seq x y z
N MET A 1 17.16 0.03 5.04
CA MET A 1 15.75 -0.38 4.82
C MET A 1 14.97 0.87 4.43
N VAL A 2 14.11 0.78 3.43
CA VAL A 2 13.29 1.90 2.95
C VAL A 2 11.82 1.67 3.29
N ARG A 3 11.07 2.76 3.44
CA ARG A 3 9.62 2.75 3.67
C ARG A 3 8.93 3.61 2.63
N PHE A 4 7.98 3.02 1.91
CA PHE A 4 7.10 3.75 1.00
C PHE A 4 5.86 4.15 1.78
N VAL A 5 5.56 5.45 1.80
CA VAL A 5 4.42 5.98 2.55
C VAL A 5 3.43 6.59 1.57
N TRP A 6 2.19 6.14 1.66
CA TRP A 6 1.08 6.64 0.85
C TRP A 6 -0.07 7.08 1.75
N GLU A 7 -0.71 8.16 1.37
CA GLU A 7 -1.95 8.65 1.96
C GLU A 7 -3.13 8.33 1.04
N PHE A 8 -4.24 7.94 1.66
CA PHE A 8 -5.48 7.64 0.97
C PHE A 8 -6.66 8.28 1.69
N VAL A 9 -7.66 8.68 0.93
CA VAL A 9 -9.02 8.95 1.42
C VAL A 9 -9.91 7.87 0.83
N ALA A 10 -10.49 7.03 1.68
CA ALA A 10 -11.46 6.02 1.27
C ALA A 10 -12.82 6.67 0.97
N ARG A 11 -13.53 6.13 -0.03
CA ARG A 11 -14.93 6.50 -0.28
C ARG A 11 -15.78 6.11 0.92
N ALA A 12 -16.76 6.94 1.25
CA ALA A 12 -17.57 6.76 2.45
C ALA A 12 -18.33 5.42 2.50
N ASP A 13 -18.69 4.87 1.34
CA ASP A 13 -19.40 3.61 1.16
C ASP A 13 -18.49 2.39 1.01
N SER A 14 -17.16 2.58 0.97
CA SER A 14 -16.19 1.53 0.61
C SER A 14 -15.08 1.35 1.66
N VAL A 15 -15.26 1.87 2.88
CA VAL A 15 -14.24 1.87 3.94
C VAL A 15 -13.80 0.44 4.30
N GLN A 16 -14.74 -0.50 4.39
CA GLN A 16 -14.42 -1.87 4.78
C GLN A 16 -13.62 -2.59 3.70
N GLU A 17 -13.99 -2.42 2.44
CA GLU A 17 -13.29 -2.96 1.28
C GLU A 17 -11.89 -2.36 1.16
N PHE A 18 -11.77 -1.04 1.39
CA PHE A 18 -10.48 -0.36 1.47
C PHE A 18 -9.60 -0.98 2.58
N GLU A 19 -10.09 -1.05 3.82
CA GLU A 19 -9.34 -1.60 4.95
C GLU A 19 -8.89 -3.04 4.69
N ARG A 20 -9.76 -3.90 4.12
CA ARG A 20 -9.40 -5.28 3.75
C ARG A 20 -8.32 -5.35 2.68
N SER A 21 -8.30 -4.40 1.76
CA SER A 21 -7.40 -4.44 0.61
C SER A 21 -5.99 -4.00 0.96
N TYR A 22 -5.88 -3.00 1.82
CA TYR A 22 -4.61 -2.42 2.25
C TYR A 22 -4.09 -2.94 3.60
N ALA A 23 -4.82 -3.84 4.27
CA ALA A 23 -4.35 -4.50 5.49
C ALA A 23 -3.10 -5.35 5.26
N ALA A 24 -2.39 -5.69 6.34
CA ALA A 24 -1.17 -6.52 6.32
C ALA A 24 -1.39 -7.97 5.80
N ALA A 25 -2.65 -8.40 5.71
CA ALA A 25 -3.07 -9.67 5.10
C ALA A 25 -3.96 -9.45 3.86
N GLY A 26 -4.02 -8.22 3.36
CA GLY A 26 -4.77 -7.85 2.18
C GLY A 26 -4.02 -8.20 0.89
N PRO A 27 -4.67 -8.09 -0.28
CA PRO A 27 -4.11 -8.47 -1.56
C PRO A 27 -2.80 -7.74 -1.92
N TRP A 28 -2.64 -6.48 -1.48
CA TRP A 28 -1.38 -5.74 -1.68
C TRP A 28 -0.22 -6.38 -0.93
N ALA A 29 -0.42 -6.69 0.35
CA ALA A 29 0.59 -7.36 1.16
C ALA A 29 0.89 -8.77 0.63
N GLU A 30 -0.12 -9.52 0.18
CA GLU A 30 0.07 -10.84 -0.45
C GLU A 30 0.88 -10.74 -1.75
N LEU A 31 0.61 -9.75 -2.60
CA LEU A 31 1.42 -9.49 -3.80
C LEU A 31 2.89 -9.20 -3.41
N PHE A 32 3.11 -8.34 -2.42
CA PHE A 32 4.46 -7.93 -2.01
C PHE A 32 5.26 -9.06 -1.34
N ARG A 33 4.60 -10.04 -0.70
CA ARG A 33 5.24 -11.23 -0.11
C ARG A 33 5.99 -12.08 -1.13
N HIS A 34 5.72 -11.94 -2.42
CA HIS A 34 6.50 -12.62 -3.45
C HIS A 34 7.94 -12.11 -3.56
N SER A 35 8.27 -10.93 -3.02
CA SER A 35 9.65 -10.46 -2.96
C SER A 35 10.33 -10.84 -1.65
N PRO A 36 11.53 -11.45 -1.69
CA PRO A 36 12.31 -11.72 -0.49
C PRO A 36 12.77 -10.43 0.22
N GLY A 37 12.71 -9.28 -0.45
CA GLY A 37 13.04 -7.97 0.11
C GLY A 37 11.88 -7.27 0.81
N TYR A 38 10.65 -7.80 0.75
CA TYR A 38 9.51 -7.23 1.46
C TYR A 38 9.61 -7.52 2.97
N ARG A 39 9.22 -6.55 3.80
CA ARG A 39 9.32 -6.61 5.27
C ARG A 39 7.99 -6.37 5.98
N GLY A 40 6.90 -6.16 5.23
CA GLY A 40 5.55 -6.00 5.76
C GLY A 40 4.91 -4.66 5.41
N THR A 41 3.60 -4.60 5.60
CA THR A 41 2.76 -3.43 5.37
C THR A 41 2.02 -3.10 6.66
N LEU A 42 1.99 -1.82 7.00
CA LEU A 42 1.12 -1.28 8.04
C LEU A 42 0.03 -0.44 7.39
N LEU A 43 -1.20 -0.62 7.85
CA LEU A 43 -2.32 0.26 7.56
C LEU A 43 -2.63 1.07 8.82
N LEU A 44 -2.49 2.38 8.73
CA LEU A 44 -2.79 3.31 9.81
C LEU A 44 -4.06 4.08 9.44
N ARG A 45 -5.04 4.09 10.33
CA ARG A 45 -6.21 4.96 10.20
C ARG A 45 -5.97 6.25 10.98
N ASP A 46 -6.35 7.37 10.40
CA ASP A 46 -6.35 8.65 11.10
C ASP A 46 -7.35 8.63 12.28
N ALA A 47 -6.93 9.18 13.42
CA ALA A 47 -7.73 9.24 14.63
C ALA A 47 -8.88 10.27 14.54
N GLU A 48 -8.74 11.30 13.71
CA GLU A 48 -9.72 12.39 13.59
C GLU A 48 -10.60 12.26 12.34
N ASN A 49 -10.07 11.64 11.28
CA ASN A 49 -10.81 11.37 10.04
C ASN A 49 -10.87 9.87 9.74
N PRO A 50 -12.00 9.18 9.99
CA PRO A 50 -12.11 7.73 9.81
C PRO A 50 -12.02 7.27 8.36
N ARG A 51 -12.00 8.19 7.39
CA ARG A 51 -11.81 7.88 5.97
C ARG A 51 -10.38 8.10 5.50
N ARG A 52 -9.51 8.70 6.30
CA ARG A 52 -8.11 8.95 5.93
C ARG A 52 -7.21 7.85 6.48
N TYR A 53 -6.34 7.35 5.61
CA TYR A 53 -5.41 6.26 5.92
C TYR A 53 -4.00 6.56 5.43
N LEU A 54 -3.02 5.96 6.10
CA LEU A 54 -1.66 5.81 5.59
C LEU A 54 -1.35 4.33 5.42
N THR A 55 -0.67 3.99 4.32
CA THR A 55 0.07 2.72 4.24
C THR A 55 1.55 2.98 4.41
N ILE A 56 2.23 2.05 5.08
CA ILE A 56 3.68 2.03 5.20
C ILE A 56 4.16 0.66 4.75
N ASP A 57 4.72 0.59 3.55
CA ASP A 57 5.32 -0.63 3.02
C ASP A 57 6.82 -0.62 3.28
N SER A 58 7.28 -1.62 4.04
CA SER A 58 8.69 -1.74 4.43
C SER A 58 9.42 -2.68 3.48
N TRP A 59 10.56 -2.23 2.97
CA TRP A 59 11.38 -2.95 2.00
C TRP A 59 12.85 -2.88 2.38
N GLU A 60 13.57 -3.97 2.18
CA GLU A 60 15.02 -4.03 2.40
C GLU A 60 15.76 -2.95 1.61
N SER A 61 15.36 -2.71 0.36
CA SER A 61 15.87 -1.63 -0.49
C SER A 61 14.82 -1.15 -1.49
N ALA A 62 15.00 0.06 -2.02
CA ALA A 62 14.14 0.57 -3.10
C ALA A 62 14.27 -0.26 -4.39
N ALA A 63 15.42 -0.90 -4.62
CA ALA A 63 15.62 -1.79 -5.76
C ALA A 63 14.76 -3.06 -5.65
N ALA A 64 14.62 -3.63 -4.45
CA ALA A 64 13.75 -4.79 -4.22
C ALA A 64 12.27 -4.49 -4.51
N GLN A 65 11.81 -3.29 -4.15
CA GLN A 65 10.45 -2.83 -4.46
C GLN A 65 10.25 -2.66 -5.96
N ARG A 66 11.20 -2.00 -6.65
CA ARG A 66 11.12 -1.83 -8.11
C ARG A 66 11.13 -3.17 -8.84
N GLY A 67 12.01 -4.08 -8.44
CA GLY A 67 12.08 -5.42 -9.04
C GLY A 67 10.77 -6.19 -8.92
N LEU A 68 10.08 -6.11 -7.77
CA LEU A 68 8.76 -6.71 -7.63
C LEU A 68 7.74 -6.06 -8.57
N ARG A 69 7.69 -4.72 -8.63
CA ARG A 69 6.75 -3.99 -9.49
C ARG A 69 6.94 -4.33 -10.97
N GLU A 70 8.17 -4.50 -11.41
CA GLU A 70 8.50 -4.90 -12.79
C GLU A 70 8.13 -6.36 -13.05
N GLN A 71 8.48 -7.27 -12.13
CA GLN A 71 8.20 -8.69 -12.27
C GLN A 71 6.69 -9.02 -12.26
N PHE A 72 5.92 -8.30 -11.45
CA PHE A 72 4.48 -8.51 -11.27
C PHE A 72 3.65 -7.35 -11.81
N ALA A 73 4.12 -6.65 -12.85
CA ALA A 73 3.49 -5.44 -13.37
C ALA A 73 2.00 -5.60 -13.68
N GLU A 74 1.62 -6.69 -14.36
CA GLU A 74 0.22 -6.95 -14.71
C GLU A 74 -0.67 -7.14 -13.47
N ALA A 75 -0.21 -7.91 -12.49
CA ALA A 75 -0.92 -8.15 -11.24
C ALA A 75 -1.00 -6.88 -10.39
N TYR A 76 0.08 -6.10 -10.36
CA TYR A 76 0.14 -4.80 -9.69
C TYR A 76 -0.90 -3.85 -10.28
N GLU A 77 -0.92 -3.66 -11.60
CA GLU A 77 -1.89 -2.79 -12.27
C GLU A 77 -3.33 -3.27 -12.13
N ALA A 78 -3.56 -4.59 -12.17
CA ALA A 78 -4.90 -5.14 -11.97
C ALA A 78 -5.42 -4.87 -10.56
N LEU A 79 -4.54 -5.00 -9.55
CA LEU A 79 -4.88 -4.70 -8.17
C LEU A 79 -5.10 -3.21 -7.93
N ASP A 80 -4.26 -2.37 -8.55
CA ASP A 80 -4.38 -0.90 -8.52
C ASP A 80 -5.75 -0.45 -9.05
N ARG A 81 -6.12 -0.88 -10.27
CA ARG A 81 -7.45 -0.62 -10.85
C ARG A 81 -8.60 -1.15 -10.00
N ALA A 82 -8.41 -2.29 -9.34
CA ALA A 82 -9.43 -2.83 -8.44
C ALA A 82 -9.63 -1.95 -7.20
N CYS A 83 -8.59 -1.24 -6.75
CA CYS A 83 -8.63 -0.36 -5.58
C CYS A 83 -9.16 1.05 -5.90
N GLU A 84 -8.98 1.55 -7.13
CA GLU A 84 -9.47 2.88 -7.56
C GLU A 84 -10.96 3.10 -7.21
N ARG A 85 -11.79 2.05 -7.32
CA ARG A 85 -13.23 2.15 -7.02
C ARG A 85 -13.54 2.39 -5.54
N TRP A 86 -12.61 2.10 -4.63
CA TRP A 86 -12.76 2.29 -3.18
C TRP A 86 -12.07 3.56 -2.68
N THR A 87 -11.21 4.15 -3.50
CA THR A 87 -10.38 5.29 -3.15
C THR A 87 -10.96 6.57 -3.76
N GLU A 88 -11.16 7.59 -2.92
CA GLU A 88 -11.56 8.94 -3.32
C GLU A 88 -10.34 9.74 -3.81
N SER A 89 -9.23 9.65 -3.08
CA SER A 89 -7.94 10.23 -3.49
C SER A 89 -6.79 9.44 -2.89
N GLU A 90 -5.65 9.48 -3.57
CA GLU A 90 -4.40 8.91 -3.12
C GLU A 90 -3.23 9.86 -3.38
N ARG A 91 -2.20 9.76 -2.56
CA ARG A 91 -1.01 10.58 -2.67
C ARG A 91 0.21 9.85 -2.13
N CYS A 92 1.25 9.75 -2.95
CA CYS A 92 2.57 9.35 -2.47
C CYS A 92 3.13 10.45 -1.55
N ILE A 93 3.34 10.12 -0.28
CA ILE A 93 3.98 11.02 0.69
C ILE A 93 5.49 11.03 0.48
N GLY A 94 6.07 9.86 0.20
CA GLY A 94 7.49 9.73 -0.14
C GLY A 94 8.08 8.37 0.19
N VAL A 95 9.40 8.29 0.01
CA VAL A 95 10.23 7.14 0.38
C VAL A 95 11.20 7.59 1.46
N PHE A 96 11.23 6.87 2.58
CA PHE A 96 11.95 7.26 3.79
C PHE A 96 12.93 6.17 4.23
N GLU A 97 14.01 6.57 4.88
CA GLU A 97 15.02 5.69 5.49
C GLU A 97 15.13 6.02 6.99
N GLU A 98 15.61 5.06 7.78
CA GLU A 98 15.98 5.32 9.17
C GLU A 98 17.29 6.14 9.22
N ALA A 99 17.39 7.06 10.18
CA ALA A 99 18.55 7.93 10.38
C ALA A 99 19.62 7.25 11.24
#